data_AF-A0AAD1F2N1-F1
#
_entry.id   AF-A0AAD1F2N1-F1
#
_cell.length_a   1.000
_cell.length_b   1.000
_cell.length_c   1.000
_cell.angle_alpha   90.00
_cell.angle_beta   90.00
_cell.angle_gamma   90.00
#
_symmetry.space_group_name_H-M   'P 1'
#
loop_
_entity.id
_entity.type
_entity.pdbx_description
1 polymer ?
#
loop_
_entity_poly.entity_id
_entity_poly.type
_entity_poly.pdbx_seq_one_letter_code
_entity_poly.pdbx_strand_id
1 'polypeptide(L)'
;MSVAVLSVFMLVKTTPEWLGFSVEERFHLMRTQMEPILQKHSAEVSMRFFDIEFYSARVTDLWWWQASSHHAYELLVEELRETPFWDRYFSIVEILPGVENAYAKNYDQRPLLAS
;
A
#
# COMPACT_ATOMS: atom_id res chain seq x y z
N MET A 1 7.64 16.94 6.54
CA MET A 1 7.27 15.77 5.73
C MET A 1 8.25 15.72 4.57
N SER A 2 8.94 14.59 4.37
CA SER A 2 9.78 14.37 3.19
C SER A 2 8.92 14.52 1.94
N VAL A 3 9.45 15.14 0.88
CA VAL A 3 8.79 15.11 -0.44
C VAL A 3 8.72 13.63 -0.86
N ALA A 4 7.51 13.12 -1.11
CA ALA A 4 7.36 11.76 -1.61
C ALA A 4 7.93 11.70 -3.05
N VAL A 5 8.85 10.78 -3.29
CA VAL A 5 9.48 10.58 -4.60
C VAL A 5 8.72 9.50 -5.38
N LEU A 6 8.07 8.59 -4.67
CA LEU A 6 7.38 7.43 -5.23
C LEU A 6 5.97 7.33 -4.65
N SER A 7 4.98 7.12 -5.52
CA SER A 7 3.63 6.68 -5.17
C SER A 7 3.41 5.29 -5.74
N VAL A 8 2.97 4.34 -4.93
CA VAL A 8 2.69 2.98 -5.39
C VAL A 8 1.24 2.63 -5.08
N PHE A 9 0.51 2.21 -6.10
CA PHE A 9 -0.83 1.67 -5.94
C PHE A 9 -0.76 0.15 -6.02
N MET A 10 -1.07 -0.51 -4.91
CA MET A 10 -1.11 -1.95 -4.82
C MET A 10 -2.57 -2.39 -4.77
N LEU A 11 -2.93 -3.21 -5.76
CA LEU A 11 -4.26 -3.76 -5.92
C LEU A 11 -4.30 -5.09 -5.18
N VAL A 12 -5.19 -5.24 -4.21
CA VAL A 12 -5.25 -6.44 -3.36
C VAL A 12 -6.64 -7.06 -3.34
N LYS A 13 -6.67 -8.37 -3.11
CA LYS A 13 -7.90 -9.15 -2.98
C LYS A 13 -7.86 -9.96 -1.68
N THR A 14 -8.82 -9.77 -0.79
CA THR A 14 -8.98 -10.62 0.39
C THR A 14 -9.30 -12.06 -0.01
N THR A 15 -8.75 -13.01 0.74
CA THR A 15 -9.04 -14.43 0.54
C THR A 15 -10.22 -14.89 1.40
N PRO A 16 -10.86 -16.03 1.06
CA PRO A 16 -11.91 -16.60 1.90
C PRO A 16 -11.46 -16.91 3.33
N GLU A 17 -10.19 -17.27 3.53
CA GLU A 17 -9.63 -17.50 4.86
C GLU A 17 -9.69 -16.22 5.71
N TRP A 18 -9.21 -15.10 5.16
CA TRP A 18 -9.27 -13.81 5.84
C TRP A 18 -10.70 -13.41 6.21
N LEU A 19 -11.63 -13.60 5.29
CA LEU A 19 -13.06 -13.32 5.51
C LEU A 19 -13.71 -14.31 6.47
N GLY A 20 -13.12 -15.48 6.67
CA GLY A 20 -13.56 -16.47 7.66
C GLY A 20 -13.23 -16.10 9.11
N PHE A 21 -12.23 -15.24 9.34
CA PHE A 21 -11.90 -14.77 10.68
C PHE A 21 -12.96 -13.83 11.25
N SER A 22 -13.10 -13.84 12.58
CA SER A 22 -13.86 -12.81 13.29
C SER A 22 -13.18 -11.44 13.12
N VAL A 23 -13.95 -10.37 13.26
CA VAL A 23 -13.40 -9.01 13.20
C VAL A 23 -12.30 -8.82 14.26
N GLU A 24 -12.51 -9.34 15.48
CA GLU A 24 -11.53 -9.27 16.55
C GLU A 24 -10.19 -9.93 16.16
N GLU A 25 -10.25 -11.12 15.56
CA GLU A 25 -9.07 -11.85 15.12
C GLU A 25 -8.35 -11.11 13.98
N ARG A 26 -9.07 -10.57 13.00
CA ARG A 26 -8.47 -9.74 11.93
C ARG A 26 -7.66 -8.58 12.51
N PHE A 27 -8.23 -7.86 13.48
CA PHE A 27 -7.53 -6.76 14.13
C PHE A 27 -6.39 -7.23 15.03
N HIS A 28 -6.51 -8.39 15.68
CA HIS A 28 -5.42 -9.00 16.42
C HIS A 28 -4.22 -9.32 15.52
N LEU A 29 -4.46 -9.97 14.37
CA LEU A 29 -3.44 -10.29 13.37
C LEU A 29 -2.80 -9.02 12.79
N MET A 30 -3.59 -8.01 12.45
CA MET A 30 -3.05 -6.73 11.94
C MET A 30 -2.15 -6.05 12.98
N ARG A 31 -2.57 -5.96 14.24
CA ARG A 31 -1.78 -5.33 15.31
C ARG A 31 -0.49 -6.08 15.63
N THR A 32 -0.50 -7.41 15.54
CA THR A 32 0.65 -8.23 15.94
C THR A 32 1.65 -8.46 14.80
N GLN A 33 1.18 -8.47 13.55
CA GLN A 33 2.03 -8.85 12.41
C GLN A 33 2.29 -7.69 11.43
N MET A 34 1.31 -6.81 11.20
CA MET A 34 1.42 -5.73 10.20
C MET A 34 1.81 -4.39 10.82
N GLU A 35 1.18 -4.00 11.93
CA GLU A 35 1.42 -2.71 12.59
C GLU A 35 2.89 -2.47 12.97
N PRO A 36 3.66 -3.45 13.51
CA PRO A 36 5.07 -3.22 13.84
C PRO A 36 5.92 -2.86 12.61
N ILE A 37 5.61 -3.47 11.46
CA ILE A 37 6.29 -3.18 10.18
C ILE A 37 5.95 -1.76 9.73
N LEU A 38 4.67 -1.39 9.75
CA LEU A 38 4.23 -0.03 9.39
C LEU A 38 4.86 1.04 10.29
N GLN A 39 4.93 0.79 11.60
CA GLN A 39 5.55 1.71 12.56
C GLN A 39 7.05 1.86 12.30
N LYS A 40 7.77 0.74 12.06
CA LYS A 40 9.20 0.74 11.75
C LYS A 40 9.55 1.61 10.55
N HIS A 41 8.72 1.60 9.50
CA HIS A 41 8.95 2.33 8.25
C HIS A 41 8.28 3.71 8.19
N SER A 42 7.54 4.10 9.23
CA SER A 42 6.67 5.29 9.25
C SER A 42 7.36 6.64 9.02
N ALA A 43 8.68 6.72 9.22
CA ALA A 43 9.46 7.93 8.96
C ALA A 43 9.62 8.21 7.46
N GLU A 44 9.56 7.16 6.62
CA GLU A 44 9.91 7.22 5.20
C GLU A 44 8.79 6.72 4.28
N VAL A 45 7.88 5.90 4.80
CA VAL A 45 6.75 5.35 4.05
C VAL A 45 5.45 5.61 4.79
N SER A 46 4.42 6.02 4.06
CA SER A 46 3.06 6.16 4.55
C SER A 46 2.09 5.35 3.70
N MET A 47 0.94 4.99 4.29
CA MET A 47 -0.10 4.19 3.66
C MET A 47 -1.44 4.90 3.75
N ARG A 48 -2.24 4.78 2.69
CA ARG A 48 -3.69 4.97 2.73
C ARG A 48 -4.37 3.72 2.19
N PHE A 49 -5.47 3.34 2.82
CA PHE A 49 -6.24 2.14 2.49
C PHE A 49 -7.62 2.56 2.01
N PHE A 50 -8.11 1.91 0.95
CA PHE A 50 -9.43 2.17 0.38
C PHE A 50 -10.15 0.85 0.10
N ASP A 51 -11.32 0.69 0.70
CA ASP A 51 -12.26 -0.38 0.35
C ASP A 51 -12.87 -0.07 -1.03
N ILE A 52 -12.80 -1.05 -1.93
CA ILE A 52 -13.40 -0.96 -3.28
C ILE A 52 -14.24 -2.20 -3.64
N GLU A 53 -14.39 -3.13 -2.70
CA GLU A 53 -15.06 -4.43 -2.90
C GLU A 53 -16.53 -4.32 -3.34
N PHE A 54 -17.22 -3.22 -3.02
CA PHE A 54 -18.58 -2.94 -3.46
C PHE A 54 -18.68 -2.45 -4.92
N TYR A 55 -17.58 -2.00 -5.52
CA TYR A 55 -17.54 -1.51 -6.91
C TYR A 55 -16.76 -2.41 -7.87
N SER A 56 -15.93 -3.32 -7.36
CA SER A 56 -15.10 -4.20 -8.18
C SER A 56 -15.08 -5.62 -7.64
N ALA A 57 -15.35 -6.60 -8.51
CA ALA A 57 -15.13 -8.00 -8.19
C ALA A 57 -13.64 -8.40 -8.34
N ARG A 58 -12.82 -7.63 -9.08
CA ARG A 58 -11.42 -7.98 -9.37
C ARG A 58 -10.51 -7.89 -8.15
N VAL A 59 -10.75 -6.90 -7.28
CA VAL A 59 -9.93 -6.53 -6.12
C VAL A 59 -10.86 -6.04 -5.02
N THR A 60 -10.48 -6.22 -3.76
CA THR A 60 -11.27 -5.75 -2.61
C THR A 60 -10.77 -4.41 -2.09
N ASP A 61 -9.46 -4.18 -2.19
CA ASP A 61 -8.85 -2.99 -1.59
C ASP A 61 -7.77 -2.42 -2.50
N LEU A 62 -7.52 -1.13 -2.33
CA LEU A 62 -6.41 -0.41 -2.91
C LEU A 62 -5.53 0.12 -1.79
N TRP A 63 -4.25 -0.26 -1.80
CA TRP A 63 -3.25 0.27 -0.89
C TRP A 63 -2.43 1.31 -1.65
N TRP A 64 -2.50 2.56 -1.19
CA TRP A 64 -1.68 3.63 -1.72
C TRP A 64 -0.51 3.88 -0.77
N TRP A 65 0.68 3.58 -1.24
CA TRP A 65 1.93 3.84 -0.56
C TRP A 65 2.58 5.12 -1.08
N GLN A 66 3.07 5.95 -0.18
CA GLN A 66 3.94 7.07 -0.52
C GLN A 66 5.28 6.87 0.18
N ALA A 67 6.38 6.97 -0.57
CA ALA A 67 7.72 6.75 -0.03
C ALA A 67 8.69 7.88 -0.38
N SER A 68 9.60 8.19 0.55
CA SER A 68 10.71 9.12 0.36
C SER A 68 11.75 8.62 -0.65
N SER A 69 11.86 7.30 -0.83
CA SER A 69 12.80 6.67 -1.76
C SER A 69 12.28 5.30 -2.23
N HIS A 70 12.84 4.80 -3.34
CA HIS A 70 12.57 3.44 -3.82
C HIS A 70 13.01 2.38 -2.80
N HIS A 71 14.15 2.60 -2.15
CA HIS A 71 14.70 1.64 -1.19
C HIS A 71 13.88 1.54 0.10
N ALA A 72 13.33 2.66 0.59
CA ALA A 72 12.41 2.63 1.74
C ALA A 72 11.15 1.80 1.45
N TYR A 73 10.59 1.93 0.23
CA TYR A 73 9.47 1.08 -0.21
C TYR A 73 9.87 -0.39 -0.34
N GLU A 74 11.04 -0.68 -0.91
CA GLU A 74 11.58 -2.04 -1.03
C GLU A 74 11.67 -2.74 0.34
N LEU A 75 12.28 -2.09 1.34
CA LEU A 75 12.44 -2.66 2.68
C LEU A 75 11.09 -2.93 3.37
N LEU A 76 10.12 -2.03 3.21
CA LEU A 76 8.76 -2.25 3.70
C LEU A 76 8.15 -3.51 3.06
N VAL A 77 8.24 -3.62 1.73
CA VAL A 77 7.64 -4.74 0.99
C VAL A 77 8.32 -6.06 1.35
N GLU A 78 9.64 -6.09 1.49
CA GLU A 78 10.37 -7.30 1.91
C GLU A 78 9.87 -7.80 3.28
N GLU A 79 9.61 -6.91 4.24
CA GLU A 79 9.04 -7.32 5.53
C GLU A 79 7.57 -7.75 5.43
N LEU A 80 6.74 -7.07 4.62
CA LEU A 80 5.35 -7.47 4.41
C LEU A 80 5.23 -8.85 3.75
N ARG A 81 6.15 -9.18 2.84
CA ARG A 81 6.23 -10.47 2.14
C ARG A 81 6.45 -11.66 3.08
N GLU A 82 7.10 -11.42 4.20
CA GLU A 82 7.35 -12.44 5.23
C GLU A 82 6.15 -12.64 6.17
N THR A 83 5.02 -11.97 5.91
CA THR A 83 3.78 -12.13 6.67
C THR A 83 2.70 -12.87 5.88
N PRO A 84 1.75 -13.53 6.55
CA PRO A 84 0.58 -14.10 5.88
C PRO A 84 -0.30 -13.08 5.12
N PHE A 85 -0.11 -11.77 5.35
CA PHE A 85 -0.85 -10.73 4.61
C PHE A 85 -0.48 -10.68 3.13
N TRP A 86 0.69 -11.19 2.72
CA TRP A 86 1.14 -11.04 1.33
C TRP A 86 0.45 -11.99 0.35
N ASP A 87 0.37 -13.28 0.67
CA ASP A 87 -0.10 -14.31 -0.27
C ASP A 87 -1.14 -15.29 0.31
N ARG A 88 -1.49 -15.16 1.59
CA ARG A 88 -2.46 -16.05 2.27
C ARG A 88 -3.76 -15.35 2.64
N TYR A 89 -3.69 -14.26 3.40
CA TYR A 89 -4.89 -13.50 3.81
C TYR A 89 -5.35 -12.54 2.72
N PHE A 90 -4.40 -12.05 1.92
CA PHE A 90 -4.66 -11.28 0.71
C PHE A 90 -3.88 -11.90 -0.44
N SER A 91 -4.31 -11.57 -1.66
CA SER A 91 -3.54 -11.75 -2.88
C SER A 91 -3.13 -10.38 -3.40
N ILE A 92 -1.83 -10.17 -3.60
CA ILE A 92 -1.34 -9.00 -4.32
C ILE A 92 -1.60 -9.21 -5.82
N VAL A 93 -2.59 -8.51 -6.36
CA VAL A 93 -3.05 -8.67 -7.75
C VAL A 93 -2.16 -7.88 -8.71
N GLU A 94 -1.77 -6.66 -8.35
CA GLU A 94 -0.95 -5.78 -9.19
C GLU A 94 -0.24 -4.72 -8.34
N ILE A 95 0.96 -4.33 -8.75
CA ILE A 95 1.73 -3.25 -8.14
C ILE A 95 2.04 -2.21 -9.21
N LEU A 96 1.53 -1.00 -9.02
CA LEU A 96 1.62 0.11 -9.98
C LEU A 96 2.42 1.28 -9.36
N PRO A 97 3.76 1.28 -9.51
CA PRO A 97 4.58 2.42 -9.09
C PRO A 97 4.45 3.58 -10.07
N GLY A 98 4.42 4.80 -9.55
CA GLY A 98 4.32 6.03 -10.32
C GLY A 98 5.01 7.20 -9.61
N VAL A 99 5.35 8.22 -10.40
CA VAL A 99 5.96 9.46 -9.90
C VAL A 99 4.98 10.60 -10.12
N GLU A 100 4.55 11.22 -9.02
CA GLU A 100 3.56 12.29 -9.05
C GLU A 100 4.05 13.49 -9.87
N ASN A 101 3.21 13.91 -10.83
CA ASN A 101 3.45 15.03 -11.74
C ASN A 101 4.78 14.97 -12.51
N ALA A 102 5.33 13.77 -12.75
CA ALA A 102 6.57 13.60 -13.52
C ALA A 102 6.49 14.23 -14.92
N TYR A 103 5.33 14.16 -15.56
CA TYR A 103 5.12 14.78 -16.87
C TYR A 103 5.38 16.30 -16.85
N ALA A 104 4.71 17.03 -15.96
CA ALA A 104 4.90 18.48 -15.85
C ALA A 104 6.35 18.85 -15.47
N LYS A 105 6.95 18.10 -14.53
CA LYS A 105 8.36 18.27 -14.12
C LYS A 105 9.33 18.07 -15.29
N ASN A 106 9.12 17.05 -16.12
CA ASN A 106 9.98 16.73 -17.26
C ASN A 106 10.00 17.82 -18.34
N TYR A 107 8.95 18.64 -18.41
CA TYR A 107 8.80 19.74 -19.38
C TYR A 107 8.90 21.13 -18.73
N ASP A 108 9.37 21.21 -17.48
CA ASP A 108 9.47 22.44 -16.68
C ASP A 108 8.16 23.26 -16.65
N GLN A 109 7.02 22.57 -16.68
CA GLN A 109 5.69 23.18 -16.62
C GLN A 109 5.12 23.12 -15.20
N ARG A 110 4.23 24.07 -14.89
CA ARG A 110 3.40 23.98 -13.67
C ARG A 110 2.37 22.85 -13.83
N PRO A 111 2.05 22.09 -12.77
CA PRO A 111 0.92 21.17 -12.77
C PRO A 111 -0.38 21.88 -13.16
N LEU A 112 -1.26 21.19 -13.90
CA LEU A 112 -2.54 21.75 -14.37
C LEU A 112 -3.47 22.13 -13.21
N LEU A 113 -3.36 21.44 -12.07
CA LEU A 113 -4.03 21.75 -10.81
C LEU A 113 -2.97 21.71 -9.70
N ALA A 114 -3.03 22.66 -8.78
CA ALA A 114 -2.19 22.63 -7.59
C ALA A 114 -2.63 21.46 -6.69
N SER A 115 -1.72 20.52 -6.46
CA SER A 115 -1.83 19.48 -5.43
C SER A 115 -1.50 20.06 -4.06
#